data_AF-A0AAP5Z3C3-F1
#
_entry.id   AF-A0AAP5Z3C3-F1
#
_cell.length_a   1.000
_cell.length_b   1.000
_cell.length_c   1.000
_cell.angle_alpha   90.00
_cell.angle_beta   90.00
_cell.angle_gamma   90.00
#
_symmetry.space_group_name_H-M   'P 1'
#
loop_
_entity.id
_entity.type
_entity.pdbx_description
1 polymer ?
#
loop_
_entity_poly.entity_id
_entity_poly.type
_entity_poly.pdbx_seq_one_letter_code
_entity_poly.pdbx_strand_id
1 'polypeptide(L)'
;LGIACAQLLQHKPLRILLTAPSINAVEPVYQHAQRLLTDAKQMKKDRLEVGYGYIQFIAPDELLSSLPECDLLLVDEAAAIPVPMLKQITEHYHRLVFSSTIHGYEGCGRGFTLKFIEWLQQQRPGMKTYHMQQPIRWSVDDKLETWLYDAFILNAELSPQSIEGMA
;
A
#
# COMPACT_ATOMS: atom_id res chain seq x y z
N LEU A 1 -7.71 0.25 2.66
CA LEU A 1 -8.01 -0.04 1.25
C LEU A 1 -9.39 -0.67 1.01
N GLY A 2 -9.74 -1.78 1.67
CA GLY A 2 -10.99 -2.52 1.37
C GLY A 2 -12.29 -1.70 1.43
N ILE A 3 -12.45 -0.85 2.44
CA ILE A 3 -13.60 0.07 2.56
C ILE A 3 -13.70 1.00 1.34
N ALA A 4 -12.57 1.58 0.92
CA ALA A 4 -12.54 2.48 -0.24
C ALA A 4 -12.90 1.75 -1.54
N CYS A 5 -12.40 0.52 -1.73
CA CYS A 5 -12.75 -0.29 -2.89
C CYS A 5 -14.26 -0.57 -2.96
N ALA A 6 -14.86 -0.93 -1.83
CA ALA A 6 -16.30 -1.16 -1.74
C ALA A 6 -17.10 0.09 -2.11
N GLN A 7 -16.75 1.25 -1.56
CA GLN A 7 -17.40 2.52 -1.88
C GLN A 7 -17.28 2.85 -3.38
N LEU A 8 -16.10 2.66 -3.97
CA LEU A 8 -15.90 2.88 -5.41
C LEU A 8 -16.77 1.95 -6.27
N LEU A 9 -16.84 0.66 -5.90
CA LEU A 9 -17.64 -0.34 -6.61
C LEU A 9 -19.15 -0.13 -6.48
N GLN A 10 -19.62 0.45 -5.37
CA GLN A 10 -21.03 0.85 -5.21
C GLN A 10 -21.42 1.99 -6.15
N HIS A 11 -20.48 2.88 -6.50
CA HIS A 11 -20.75 4.00 -7.39
C HIS A 11 -20.62 3.65 -8.87
N LYS A 12 -19.66 2.80 -9.24
CA LYS A 12 -19.40 2.41 -10.63
C LYS A 12 -18.78 1.00 -10.70
N PRO A 13 -19.15 0.16 -11.68
CA PRO A 13 -18.40 -1.06 -11.96
C PRO A 13 -16.96 -0.72 -12.40
N LEU A 14 -15.99 -1.21 -11.64
CA LEU A 14 -14.56 -0.99 -11.87
C LEU A 14 -13.80 -2.32 -11.82
N ARG A 15 -12.78 -2.44 -12.66
CA ARG A 15 -11.75 -3.48 -12.60
C ARG A 15 -10.64 -2.99 -11.68
N ILE A 16 -10.69 -3.37 -10.41
CA ILE A 16 -9.68 -2.98 -9.41
C ILE A 16 -8.68 -4.12 -9.27
N LEU A 17 -7.41 -3.85 -9.58
CA LEU A 17 -6.32 -4.77 -9.29
C LEU A 17 -5.67 -4.40 -7.96
N LEU A 18 -5.23 -5.42 -7.24
CA LEU A 18 -4.56 -5.29 -5.97
C LEU A 18 -3.29 -6.14 -6.01
N THR A 19 -2.14 -5.53 -5.74
CA THR A 19 -0.87 -6.24 -5.63
C THR A 19 -0.25 -5.97 -4.28
N ALA A 20 0.42 -6.97 -3.73
CA ALA A 20 1.07 -6.94 -2.43
C ALA A 20 2.15 -8.04 -2.40
N PRO A 21 3.06 -8.06 -1.40
CA PRO A 21 4.10 -9.08 -1.30
C PRO A 21 3.56 -10.51 -1.21
N SER A 22 2.34 -10.71 -0.69
CA SER A 22 1.67 -12.01 -0.66
C SER A 22 0.15 -11.87 -0.69
N ILE A 23 -0.55 -12.91 -1.14
CA ILE A 23 -2.03 -12.96 -1.13
C ILE A 23 -2.61 -12.88 0.29
N ASN A 24 -1.88 -13.37 1.31
CA ASN A 24 -2.35 -13.33 2.68
C ASN A 24 -2.39 -11.90 3.24
N ALA A 25 -1.53 -11.01 2.75
CA ALA A 25 -1.52 -9.61 3.15
C ALA A 25 -2.81 -8.87 2.74
N VAL A 26 -3.49 -9.34 1.70
CA VAL A 26 -4.68 -8.67 1.15
C VAL A 26 -6.00 -9.25 1.65
N GLU A 27 -5.97 -10.33 2.43
CA GLU A 27 -7.17 -10.92 3.04
C GLU A 27 -8.03 -9.88 3.80
N PRO A 28 -7.48 -8.98 4.63
CA PRO A 28 -8.27 -7.93 5.29
C PRO A 28 -8.98 -7.01 4.29
N VAL A 29 -8.37 -6.73 3.12
CA VAL A 29 -8.98 -5.89 2.08
C VAL A 29 -10.28 -6.52 1.59
N TYR A 30 -10.28 -7.82 1.30
CA TYR A 30 -11.48 -8.54 0.89
C TYR A 30 -12.53 -8.59 2.00
N GLN A 31 -12.14 -8.90 3.23
CA GLN A 31 -13.06 -8.94 4.37
C GLN A 31 -13.74 -7.60 4.61
N HIS A 32 -13.00 -6.50 4.56
CA HIS A 32 -13.57 -5.16 4.71
C HIS A 32 -14.47 -4.78 3.54
N ALA A 33 -14.13 -5.18 2.31
CA ALA A 33 -14.96 -4.91 1.15
C ALA A 33 -16.29 -5.69 1.19
N GLN A 34 -16.25 -6.97 1.52
CA GLN A 34 -17.43 -7.83 1.64
C GLN A 34 -18.43 -7.33 2.68
N ARG A 35 -17.97 -6.76 3.81
CA ARG A 35 -18.87 -6.19 4.83
C ARG A 35 -19.76 -5.05 4.32
N LEU A 36 -19.32 -4.35 3.27
CA LEU A 36 -20.05 -3.22 2.69
C LEU A 36 -20.77 -3.60 1.38
N LEU A 37 -20.44 -4.73 0.79
CA LEU A 37 -20.94 -5.18 -0.50
C LEU A 37 -21.78 -6.45 -0.30
N THR A 38 -23.08 -6.28 -0.08
CA THR A 38 -24.01 -7.40 0.21
C THR A 38 -24.14 -8.40 -0.92
N ASP A 39 -23.95 -7.96 -2.17
CA ASP A 39 -24.09 -8.80 -3.37
C ASP A 39 -22.75 -9.34 -3.89
N ALA A 40 -21.67 -9.15 -3.11
CA ALA A 40 -20.35 -9.57 -3.53
C ALA A 40 -20.20 -11.09 -3.50
N LYS A 41 -19.59 -11.64 -4.55
CA LYS A 41 -19.29 -13.06 -4.68
C LYS A 41 -17.79 -13.26 -4.63
N GLN A 42 -17.32 -13.97 -3.61
CA GLN A 42 -15.93 -14.35 -3.51
C GLN A 42 -15.65 -15.48 -4.51
N MET A 43 -14.83 -15.19 -5.50
CA MET A 43 -14.36 -16.12 -6.52
C MET A 43 -12.93 -16.52 -6.14
N LYS A 44 -12.73 -17.78 -5.73
CA LYS A 44 -11.43 -18.27 -5.23
C LYS A 44 -10.88 -17.35 -4.11
N LYS A 45 -9.58 -17.43 -3.81
CA LYS A 45 -8.94 -16.61 -2.77
C LYS A 45 -8.47 -15.24 -3.28
N ASP A 46 -8.44 -15.04 -4.60
CA ASP A 46 -7.81 -13.92 -5.27
C ASP A 46 -8.80 -12.94 -5.90
N ARG A 47 -10.12 -13.21 -5.92
CA ARG A 47 -11.07 -12.33 -6.60
C ARG A 47 -12.39 -12.16 -5.85
N LEU A 48 -12.85 -10.91 -5.77
CA LEU A 48 -14.17 -10.55 -5.25
C LEU A 48 -14.94 -9.83 -6.36
N GLU A 49 -16.06 -10.41 -6.80
CA GLU A 49 -16.90 -9.84 -7.85
C GLU A 49 -18.13 -9.12 -7.29
N VAL A 50 -18.49 -7.99 -7.90
CA VAL A 50 -19.67 -7.19 -7.54
C VAL A 50 -20.32 -6.68 -8.83
N GLY A 51 -21.43 -7.31 -9.24
CA GLY A 51 -22.08 -6.98 -10.50
C GLY A 51 -21.13 -7.15 -11.70
N TYR A 52 -20.77 -6.05 -12.36
CA TYR A 52 -19.82 -6.01 -13.48
C TYR A 52 -18.40 -5.56 -13.09
N GLY A 53 -18.15 -5.27 -11.81
CA GLY A 53 -16.84 -4.89 -11.28
C GLY A 53 -16.21 -6.00 -10.44
N TYR A 54 -14.93 -5.87 -10.13
CA TYR A 54 -14.23 -6.80 -9.26
C TYR A 54 -13.01 -6.17 -8.57
N ILE A 55 -12.59 -6.79 -7.47
CA ILE A 55 -11.27 -6.63 -6.86
C ILE A 55 -10.51 -7.93 -7.11
N GLN A 56 -9.35 -7.88 -7.76
CA GLN A 56 -8.54 -9.07 -8.03
C GLN A 56 -7.10 -8.89 -7.56
N PHE A 57 -6.60 -9.86 -6.82
CA PHE A 57 -5.21 -9.96 -6.43
C PHE A 57 -4.39 -10.46 -7.60
N ILE A 58 -3.21 -9.87 -7.76
CA ILE A 58 -2.19 -10.33 -8.70
C ILE A 58 -0.82 -10.11 -8.06
N ALA A 59 0.03 -11.13 -8.11
CA ALA A 59 1.37 -11.05 -7.55
C ALA A 59 2.21 -10.01 -8.32
N PRO A 60 3.18 -9.32 -7.68
CA PRO A 60 3.91 -8.23 -8.34
C PRO A 60 4.67 -8.64 -9.62
N ASP A 61 5.20 -9.86 -9.65
CA ASP A 61 5.88 -10.48 -10.79
C ASP A 61 4.89 -10.87 -11.91
N GLU A 62 3.74 -11.45 -11.54
CA GLU A 62 2.67 -11.75 -12.48
C GLU A 62 2.09 -10.47 -13.10
N LEU A 63 1.90 -9.43 -12.29
CA LEU A 63 1.41 -8.12 -12.73
C LEU A 63 2.32 -7.50 -13.80
N LEU A 64 3.64 -7.56 -13.60
CA LEU A 64 4.61 -7.01 -14.54
C LEU A 64 4.82 -7.85 -15.79
N SER A 65 4.60 -9.17 -15.70
CA SER A 65 4.72 -10.06 -16.87
C SER A 65 3.48 -10.03 -17.77
N SER A 66 2.28 -9.90 -17.19
CA SER A 66 1.02 -9.95 -17.93
C SER A 66 0.43 -8.57 -18.25
N LEU A 67 0.80 -7.53 -17.49
CA LEU A 67 0.32 -6.15 -17.64
C LEU A 67 -1.20 -6.03 -17.94
N PRO A 68 -2.06 -6.66 -17.12
CA PRO A 68 -3.49 -6.69 -17.38
C PRO A 68 -4.11 -5.30 -17.27
N GLU A 69 -5.06 -5.01 -18.14
CA GLU A 69 -5.81 -3.76 -18.04
C GLU A 69 -6.64 -3.69 -16.74
N CYS A 70 -6.64 -2.51 -16.12
CA CYS A 70 -7.49 -2.21 -14.98
C CYS A 70 -7.89 -0.74 -14.95
N ASP A 71 -8.95 -0.44 -14.21
CA ASP A 71 -9.40 0.94 -13.98
C ASP A 71 -8.66 1.62 -12.82
N LEU A 72 -8.16 0.81 -11.88
CA LEU A 72 -7.42 1.24 -10.69
C LEU A 72 -6.49 0.11 -10.23
N LEU A 73 -5.23 0.42 -9.98
CA LEU A 73 -4.27 -0.49 -9.35
C LEU A 73 -3.93 0.00 -7.95
N LEU A 74 -4.10 -0.89 -6.97
CA LEU A 74 -3.73 -0.71 -5.58
C LEU A 74 -2.47 -1.53 -5.30
N VAL A 75 -1.46 -0.90 -4.73
CA VAL A 75 -0.21 -1.53 -4.31
C VAL A 75 -0.15 -1.44 -2.80
N ASP A 76 -0.41 -2.55 -2.11
CA ASP A 76 -0.37 -2.64 -0.65
C ASP A 76 0.98 -3.16 -0.17
N GLU A 77 1.39 -2.72 1.02
CA GLU A 77 2.73 -2.93 1.57
C GLU A 77 3.86 -2.64 0.56
N ALA A 78 3.74 -1.50 -0.11
CA ALA A 78 4.61 -1.15 -1.23
C ALA A 78 6.10 -1.08 -0.83
N ALA A 79 6.45 -0.77 0.43
CA ALA A 79 7.84 -0.79 0.88
C ALA A 79 8.50 -2.17 0.85
N ALA A 80 7.71 -3.25 0.88
CA ALA A 80 8.21 -4.61 0.76
C ALA A 80 8.38 -5.07 -0.71
N ILE A 81 7.99 -4.25 -1.68
CA ILE A 81 8.17 -4.53 -3.11
C ILE A 81 9.44 -3.83 -3.61
N PRO A 82 10.30 -4.49 -4.40
CA PRO A 82 11.51 -3.88 -4.95
C PRO A 82 11.23 -2.58 -5.72
N VAL A 83 12.00 -1.53 -5.43
CA VAL A 83 11.86 -0.21 -6.09
C VAL A 83 11.84 -0.28 -7.62
N PRO A 84 12.68 -1.08 -8.31
CA PRO A 84 12.61 -1.20 -9.77
C PRO A 84 11.24 -1.67 -10.27
N MET A 85 10.60 -2.61 -9.57
CA MET A 85 9.26 -3.10 -9.93
C MET A 85 8.21 -2.01 -9.72
N LEU A 86 8.29 -1.27 -8.61
CA LEU A 86 7.37 -0.15 -8.36
C LEU A 86 7.48 0.94 -9.43
N LYS A 87 8.70 1.21 -9.93
CA LYS A 87 8.90 2.16 -11.03
C LYS A 87 8.23 1.69 -12.32
N GLN A 88 8.45 0.43 -12.70
CA GLN A 88 7.80 -0.17 -13.88
C GLN A 88 6.27 -0.16 -13.78
N ILE A 89 5.73 -0.51 -12.60
CA ILE A 89 4.30 -0.40 -12.32
C ILE A 89 3.82 1.05 -12.50
N THR A 90 4.56 2.02 -11.97
CA THR A 90 4.21 3.45 -12.03
C THR A 90 4.23 4.01 -13.45
N GLU A 91 5.17 3.56 -14.27
CA GLU A 91 5.32 3.97 -15.66
C GLU A 91 4.18 3.41 -16.52
N HIS A 92 3.74 2.18 -16.26
CA HIS A 92 2.68 1.52 -17.03
C HIS A 92 1.28 1.97 -16.63
N TYR A 93 0.96 1.95 -15.33
CA TYR A 93 -0.40 2.23 -14.85
C TYR A 93 -0.57 3.71 -14.50
N HIS A 94 -1.67 4.32 -14.93
CA HIS A 94 -1.93 5.73 -14.67
C HIS A 94 -2.64 5.98 -13.32
N ARG A 95 -3.57 5.10 -12.94
CA ARG A 95 -4.41 5.27 -11.74
C ARG A 95 -3.93 4.31 -10.67
N LEU A 96 -3.14 4.85 -9.75
CA LEU A 96 -2.39 4.10 -8.74
C LEU A 96 -2.69 4.62 -7.34
N VAL A 97 -2.72 3.70 -6.38
CA VAL A 97 -2.64 4.01 -4.95
C VAL A 97 -1.57 3.12 -4.36
N PHE A 98 -0.60 3.73 -3.68
CA PHE A 98 0.39 3.03 -2.88
C PHE A 98 0.00 3.13 -1.39
N SER A 99 0.01 1.99 -0.71
CA SER A 99 -0.18 1.87 0.73
C SER A 99 1.08 1.21 1.30
N SER A 100 1.60 1.77 2.39
CA SER A 100 2.83 1.29 3.00
C SER A 100 2.97 1.85 4.41
N THR A 101 3.64 1.14 5.31
CA THR A 101 4.03 1.65 6.61
C THR A 101 5.33 2.45 6.50
N ILE A 102 5.32 3.72 6.95
CA ILE A 102 6.52 4.54 6.85
C ILE A 102 7.50 4.35 8.01
N HIS A 103 7.07 4.13 9.26
CA HIS A 103 7.95 3.85 10.40
C HIS A 103 7.36 2.72 11.25
N GLY A 104 7.79 1.49 11.00
CA GLY A 104 7.34 0.29 11.71
C GLY A 104 8.53 -0.56 12.14
N TYR A 105 8.28 -1.47 13.09
CA TYR A 105 9.23 -2.43 13.62
C TYR A 105 9.96 -3.26 12.54
N GLU A 106 9.39 -3.38 11.35
CA GLU A 106 9.95 -4.18 10.25
C GLU A 106 11.05 -3.48 9.44
N GLY A 107 11.33 -2.18 9.67
CA GLY A 107 12.53 -1.51 9.12
C GLY A 107 12.64 -1.39 7.58
N CYS A 108 11.72 -1.97 6.81
CA CYS A 108 11.78 -2.06 5.34
C CYS A 108 11.51 -0.74 4.59
N GLY A 109 11.17 0.35 5.31
CA GLY A 109 10.65 1.58 4.70
C GLY A 109 11.69 2.59 4.18
N ARG A 110 12.98 2.49 4.52
CA ARG A 110 13.96 3.56 4.21
C ARG A 110 14.27 3.69 2.72
N GLY A 111 14.56 2.57 2.06
CA GLY A 111 14.83 2.56 0.62
C GLY A 111 13.61 2.99 -0.22
N PHE A 112 12.41 2.60 0.22
CA PHE A 112 11.15 3.02 -0.37
C PHE A 112 10.91 4.53 -0.19
N THR A 113 10.98 5.02 1.06
CA THR A 113 10.68 6.42 1.37
C THR A 113 11.71 7.36 0.74
N LEU A 114 13.00 7.05 0.82
CA LEU A 114 14.05 7.92 0.28
C LEU A 114 14.11 7.85 -1.26
N LYS A 115 14.10 6.65 -1.86
CA LYS A 115 14.37 6.54 -3.31
C LYS A 115 13.10 6.54 -4.16
N PHE A 116 12.04 5.87 -3.70
CA PHE A 116 10.84 5.70 -4.51
C PHE A 116 9.89 6.89 -4.39
N ILE A 117 9.64 7.41 -3.18
CA ILE A 117 8.74 8.57 -3.01
C ILE A 117 9.30 9.82 -3.68
N GLU A 118 10.59 10.12 -3.51
CA GLU A 118 11.25 11.25 -4.20
C GLU A 118 11.13 11.13 -5.72
N TRP A 119 11.43 9.94 -6.27
CA TRP A 119 11.27 9.67 -7.70
C TRP A 119 9.81 9.79 -8.14
N LEU A 120 8.87 9.26 -7.37
CA LEU A 120 7.44 9.28 -7.69
C LEU A 120 6.89 10.70 -7.72
N GLN A 121 7.32 11.58 -6.81
CA GLN A 121 6.95 13.00 -6.82
C GLN A 121 7.42 13.71 -8.09
N GLN A 122 8.62 13.37 -8.58
CA GLN A 122 9.15 13.92 -9.84
C GLN A 122 8.36 13.39 -11.05
N GLN A 123 8.02 12.10 -11.07
CA GLN A 123 7.28 11.49 -12.18
C GLN A 123 5.79 11.81 -12.19
N ARG A 124 5.20 12.06 -11.01
CA ARG A 124 3.77 12.33 -10.82
C ARG A 124 3.59 13.59 -9.93
N PRO A 125 3.84 14.81 -10.45
CA PRO A 125 3.75 16.05 -9.67
C PRO A 125 2.37 16.32 -9.03
N GLY A 126 1.31 15.71 -9.58
CA GLY A 126 -0.05 15.79 -9.05
C GLY A 126 -0.41 14.71 -8.02
N MET A 127 0.55 13.92 -7.54
CA MET A 127 0.24 12.88 -6.55
C MET A 127 -0.26 13.50 -5.23
N LYS A 128 -1.11 12.77 -4.52
CA LYS A 128 -1.56 13.14 -3.19
C LYS A 128 -1.02 12.15 -2.19
N THR A 129 -0.47 12.67 -1.10
CA THR A 129 0.04 11.87 0.01
C THR A 129 -0.85 12.07 1.23
N TYR A 130 -1.21 10.98 1.88
CA TYR A 130 -1.97 10.98 3.12
C TYR A 130 -1.23 10.12 4.13
N HIS A 131 -1.17 10.59 5.38
CA HIS A 131 -0.53 9.87 6.47
C HIS A 131 -1.58 9.52 7.53
N MET A 132 -1.65 8.25 7.92
CA MET A 132 -2.54 7.77 8.98
C MET A 132 -1.77 7.71 10.30
N GLN A 133 -2.10 8.59 11.24
CA GLN A 133 -1.42 8.67 12.55
C GLN A 133 -2.19 8.01 13.69
N GLN A 134 -3.52 8.01 13.61
CA GLN A 134 -4.38 7.51 14.69
C GLN A 134 -4.32 5.98 14.76
N PRO A 135 -3.83 5.39 15.87
CA PRO A 135 -3.88 3.94 16.06
C PRO A 135 -5.33 3.48 16.24
N ILE A 136 -5.60 2.26 15.79
CA ILE A 136 -6.93 1.62 15.90
C ILE A 136 -7.02 0.56 17.00
N ARG A 137 -5.88 0.07 17.49
CA ARG A 137 -5.80 -1.03 18.48
C ARG A 137 -5.54 -0.52 19.90
N TRP A 138 -4.87 0.61 20.04
CA TRP A 138 -4.49 1.22 21.31
C TRP A 138 -4.71 2.74 21.27
N SER A 139 -4.59 3.39 22.42
CA SER A 139 -4.69 4.85 22.53
C SER A 139 -3.46 5.55 21.95
N VAL A 140 -3.61 6.80 21.52
CA VAL A 140 -2.54 7.64 20.96
C VAL A 140 -1.32 7.78 21.89
N ASP A 141 -1.51 7.62 23.21
CA ASP A 141 -0.47 7.75 24.23
C ASP A 141 -0.24 6.46 25.03
N ASP A 142 -0.37 5.29 24.39
CA ASP A 142 -0.10 4.01 25.06
C ASP A 142 1.35 3.95 25.56
N LYS A 143 1.52 3.92 26.88
CA LYS A 143 2.83 3.91 27.54
C LYS A 143 3.60 2.61 27.27
N LEU A 144 2.91 1.50 27.01
CA LEU A 144 3.55 0.25 26.64
C LEU A 144 4.17 0.38 25.24
N GLU A 145 3.47 1.02 24.31
CA GLU A 145 4.01 1.28 22.97
C GLU A 145 5.26 2.16 23.06
N THR A 146 5.21 3.26 23.82
CA THR A 146 6.40 4.12 24.02
C THR A 146 7.59 3.33 24.56
N TRP A 147 7.37 2.55 25.63
CA TRP A 147 8.41 1.71 26.22
C TRP A 147 8.98 0.69 25.23
N LEU A 148 8.13 0.07 24.40
CA LEU A 148 8.56 -0.88 23.37
C LEU A 148 9.47 -0.20 22.33
N TYR A 149 9.06 0.96 21.83
CA TYR A 149 9.84 1.71 20.85
C TYR A 149 11.21 2.14 21.40
N ASP A 150 11.26 2.54 22.68
CA ASP A 150 12.51 2.91 23.35
C ASP A 150 13.41 1.68 23.59
N ALA A 151 12.83 0.58 24.08
CA ALA A 151 13.56 -0.66 24.38
C ALA A 151 14.18 -1.29 23.12
N PHE A 152 13.50 -1.20 21.98
CA PHE A 152 13.94 -1.75 20.70
C PHE A 152 14.54 -0.70 19.74
N ILE A 153 14.63 0.56 20.15
CA ILE A 153 15.24 1.66 19.38
C ILE A 153 14.57 1.78 17.99
N LEU A 154 13.24 1.67 17.95
CA LEU A 154 12.47 1.66 16.71
C LEU A 154 12.29 3.07 16.13
N ASN A 155 12.47 4.11 16.94
CA ASN A 155 12.44 5.53 16.56
C ASN A 155 13.83 6.11 16.27
N ALA A 156 14.74 5.33 15.67
CA ALA A 156 16.06 5.82 15.29
C ALA A 156 15.99 6.68 14.02
N GLU A 157 15.54 7.93 14.15
CA GLU A 157 15.69 8.93 13.09
C GLU A 157 17.12 9.49 13.10
N LEU A 158 17.82 9.40 11.97
CA LEU A 158 19.05 10.15 11.79
C LEU A 158 18.65 11.57 11.39
N SER A 159 18.91 12.54 12.27
CA SER A 159 18.79 13.96 11.92
C SER A 159 19.74 14.27 10.74
N PRO A 160 19.31 15.01 9.70
CA PRO A 160 20.10 15.26 8.48
C PRO A 160 21.39 16.09 8.63
N GLN A 161 21.98 16.22 9.82
CA GLN A 161 23.14 17.08 10.08
C GLN A 161 24.34 16.27 10.57
N SER A 162 25.25 15.92 9.65
CA SER A 162 26.73 15.98 9.76
C SER A 162 27.43 15.13 8.68
N ILE A 163 27.37 15.55 7.40
CA ILE A 163 28.39 15.18 6.38
C ILE A 163 29.12 16.44 5.89
N GLU A 164 29.16 17.50 6.71
CA GLU A 164 30.14 18.58 6.54
C GLU A 164 31.33 18.27 7.46
N GLY A 165 32.39 17.69 6.89
CA GLY A 165 33.66 17.55 7.60
C GLY A 165 34.47 16.29 7.32
N MET A 166 34.55 15.80 6.08
CA MET A 166 35.64 14.92 5.65
C MET A 166 35.98 15.15 4.16
N ALA A 167 36.41 16.38 3.84
CA ALA A 167 37.21 16.66 2.66
C ALA A 167 38.63 17.03 3.11
#